data_AF-N9PEI9-F1
#
_entry.id   AF-N9PEI9-F1
#
_cell.length_a   1.000
_cell.length_b   1.000
_cell.length_c   1.000
_cell.angle_alpha   90.00
_cell.angle_beta   90.00
_cell.angle_gamma   90.00
#
_symmetry.space_group_name_H-M   'P 1'
#
loop_
_entity.id
_entity.type
_entity.pdbx_description
1 polymer ?
#
loop_
_entity_poly.entity_id
_entity_poly.type
_entity_poly.pdbx_seq_one_letter_code
_entity_poly.pdbx_strand_id
1 'polypeptide(L)'
;MWSAKAATIIAWFSIIIIAVAAVFSIYVLSIPCASDRICEMPPVHLFFFLVLIISVICNFIGIILSIIGLKKQEPIKKSAKEALRFNGKMIVFSFTTAMLLLLILMA
;
A
#
# COMPACT_ATOMS: atom_id res chain seq x y z
N MET A 1 -9.34 -17.01 -14.49
CA MET A 1 -9.67 -15.60 -14.75
C MET A 1 -9.87 -14.80 -13.46
N TRP A 2 -10.62 -15.32 -12.48
CA TRP A 2 -10.89 -14.63 -11.21
C TRP A 2 -9.63 -14.27 -10.41
N SER A 3 -8.66 -15.19 -10.28
CA SER A 3 -7.42 -14.96 -9.52
C SER A 3 -6.57 -13.80 -10.05
N ALA A 4 -6.38 -13.70 -11.38
CA ALA A 4 -5.63 -12.61 -11.99
C ALA A 4 -6.35 -11.26 -11.86
N LYS A 5 -7.69 -11.24 -12.02
CA LYS A 5 -8.49 -10.04 -11.79
C LYS A 5 -8.41 -9.57 -10.34
N ALA A 6 -8.56 -10.48 -9.39
CA ALA A 6 -8.44 -10.19 -7.96
C ALA A 6 -7.06 -9.61 -7.61
N ALA A 7 -5.98 -10.21 -8.12
CA ALA A 7 -4.63 -9.71 -7.91
C ALA A 7 -4.41 -8.27 -8.44
N THR A 8 -5.00 -7.93 -9.60
CA THR A 8 -4.96 -6.57 -10.14
C THR A 8 -5.77 -5.60 -9.29
N ILE A 9 -6.98 -5.98 -8.86
CA ILE A 9 -7.84 -5.16 -8.00
C ILE A 9 -7.14 -4.86 -6.68
N ILE A 10 -6.49 -5.85 -6.07
CA ILE A 10 -5.74 -5.71 -4.82
C ILE A 10 -4.61 -4.66 -4.95
N ALA A 11 -3.88 -4.67 -6.06
CA ALA A 11 -2.82 -3.70 -6.29
C ALA A 11 -3.37 -2.27 -6.46
N TRP A 12 -4.48 -2.10 -7.18
CA TRP A 12 -5.16 -0.80 -7.29
C TRP A 12 -5.73 -0.30 -5.97
N PHE A 13 -6.34 -1.19 -5.19
CA PHE A 13 -6.84 -0.87 -3.86
C PHE A 13 -5.72 -0.36 -2.95
N SER A 14 -4.54 -0.99 -3.04
CA SER A 14 -3.34 -0.55 -2.30
C SER A 14 -2.93 0.88 -2.63
N ILE A 15 -3.00 1.28 -3.91
CA ILE A 15 -2.71 2.67 -4.32
C ILE A 15 -3.73 3.63 -3.70
N ILE A 16 -5.01 3.28 -3.76
CA ILE A 16 -6.08 4.14 -3.24
C ILE A 16 -5.90 4.38 -1.74
N ILE A 17 -5.65 3.32 -0.96
CA ILE A 17 -5.49 3.47 0.50
C ILE A 17 -4.26 4.34 0.82
N ILE A 18 -3.13 4.13 0.13
CA ILE A 18 -1.92 4.93 0.38
C ILE A 18 -2.17 6.40 0.00
N ALA A 19 -2.85 6.67 -1.12
CA ALA A 19 -3.17 8.04 -1.52
C ALA A 19 -4.09 8.74 -0.50
N VAL A 20 -5.13 8.05 -0.02
CA VAL A 20 -6.03 8.56 1.02
C VAL A 20 -5.26 8.83 2.31
N ALA A 21 -4.37 7.92 2.72
CA ALA A 21 -3.54 8.12 3.90
C ALA A 21 -2.61 9.33 3.75
N ALA A 22 -2.08 9.60 2.55
CA ALA A 22 -1.22 10.75 2.28
C ALA A 22 -1.98 12.07 2.36
N VAL A 23 -3.16 12.13 1.73
CA VAL A 23 -4.02 13.32 1.80
C VAL A 23 -4.46 13.58 3.24
N PHE A 24 -4.87 12.55 3.97
CA PHE A 24 -5.24 12.67 5.39
C PHE A 24 -4.05 13.15 6.24
N SER A 25 -2.86 12.64 5.98
CA SER A 25 -1.65 13.05 6.71
C SER A 25 -1.31 14.52 6.47
N ILE A 26 -1.37 14.98 5.23
CA ILE A 26 -1.14 16.38 4.86
C ILE A 26 -2.20 17.27 5.53
N TYR A 27 -3.47 16.86 5.50
CA TYR A 27 -4.56 17.58 6.13
C TYR A 27 -4.32 17.77 7.63
N VAL A 28 -4.02 16.70 8.37
CA VAL A 28 -3.77 16.76 9.82
C VAL A 28 -2.55 17.62 10.15
N LEU A 29 -1.46 17.50 9.38
CA LEU A 29 -0.26 18.32 9.57
C LEU A 29 -0.45 19.81 9.24
N SER A 30 -1.46 20.15 8.43
CA SER A 30 -1.76 21.53 8.05
C SER A 30 -2.63 22.27 9.07
N ILE A 31 -3.23 21.56 10.03
CA ILE A 31 -4.06 22.17 11.07
C ILE A 31 -3.12 22.74 12.15
N PRO A 32 -3.21 24.04 12.51
CA PRO A 32 -2.41 24.60 13.59
C PRO A 32 -2.73 23.87 14.89
N CYS A 33 -1.69 23.39 15.58
CA CYS A 33 -1.78 22.82 16.91
C CYS A 33 -2.26 23.89 17.91
N ALA A 34 -3.58 24.05 18.05
CA ALA A 34 -4.17 24.76 19.16
C ALA A 34 -4.00 23.90 20.43
N SER A 35 -3.76 24.53 21.57
CA SER A 35 -3.34 23.89 22.84
C SER A 35 -4.29 22.84 23.42
N ASP A 36 -5.41 22.56 22.76
CA ASP A 36 -6.42 21.63 23.23
C ASP A 36 -6.50 20.40 22.31
N ARG A 37 -5.70 19.40 22.70
CA ARG A 37 -5.95 17.95 22.57
C ARG A 37 -5.88 17.24 21.21
N ILE A 38 -5.70 17.91 20.07
CA ILE A 38 -5.61 17.21 18.76
C ILE A 38 -4.18 16.76 18.41
N CYS A 39 -3.14 17.33 19.05
CA CYS A 39 -1.74 16.92 18.84
C CYS A 39 -1.38 15.58 19.53
N GLU A 40 -2.33 14.96 20.24
CA GLU A 40 -2.21 13.62 20.85
C GLU A 40 -2.84 12.50 19.99
N MET A 41 -3.32 12.80 18.77
CA MET A 41 -3.65 11.73 17.82
C MET A 41 -2.39 10.86 17.61
N PRO A 42 -2.55 9.53 17.42
CA PRO A 42 -1.39 8.66 17.17
C PRO A 42 -0.58 9.32 16.06
N PRO A 43 0.73 9.58 16.27
CA PRO A 43 1.52 10.41 15.39
C PRO A 43 1.21 9.99 13.96
N VAL A 44 0.77 10.92 13.13
CA VAL A 44 0.24 10.68 11.76
C VAL A 44 1.08 9.65 10.99
N HIS A 45 2.38 9.63 11.26
CA HIS A 45 3.35 8.62 10.84
C HIS A 45 2.97 7.17 11.21
N LEU A 46 2.57 6.85 12.44
CA LEU A 46 2.09 5.52 12.87
C LEU A 46 0.85 5.07 12.08
N PHE A 47 -0.11 5.97 11.84
CA PHE A 47 -1.27 5.66 11.00
C PHE A 47 -0.83 5.33 9.57
N PHE A 48 0.08 6.13 9.02
CA PHE A 48 0.64 5.89 7.70
C PHE A 48 1.43 4.57 7.64
N PHE A 49 2.21 4.24 8.67
CA PHE A 49 2.90 2.94 8.80
C PHE A 49 1.92 1.77 8.78
N LEU A 50 0.83 1.86 9.53
CA LEU A 50 -0.20 0.82 9.56
C LEU A 50 -0.78 0.59 8.16
N VAL A 51 -1.07 1.67 7.43
CA VAL A 51 -1.54 1.60 6.03
C VAL A 51 -0.51 0.93 5.12
N LEU A 52 0.77 1.25 5.26
CA LEU A 52 1.84 0.61 4.49
C LEU A 52 1.95 -0.89 4.80
N ILE A 53 1.81 -1.29 6.06
CA ILE A 53 1.80 -2.72 6.46
C ILE A 53 0.62 -3.45 5.83
N ILE A 54 -0.58 -2.89 5.93
CA ILE A 54 -1.79 -3.46 5.31
C ILE A 54 -1.58 -3.60 3.80
N SER A 55 -1.05 -2.56 3.16
CA SER A 55 -0.71 -2.57 1.73
C SER A 55 0.25 -3.72 1.40
N VAL A 56 1.32 -3.92 2.15
CA VAL A 56 2.28 -5.01 1.93
C VAL A 56 1.61 -6.37 2.04
N ILE A 57 0.80 -6.60 3.08
CA ILE A 57 0.06 -7.87 3.28
C ILE A 57 -0.88 -8.14 2.09
N CYS A 58 -1.66 -7.14 1.68
CA CYS A 58 -2.54 -7.24 0.52
C CYS A 58 -1.76 -7.59 -0.75
N ASN A 59 -0.65 -6.88 -1.03
CA ASN A 59 0.15 -7.16 -2.23
C ASN A 59 0.83 -8.53 -2.19
N PHE A 60 1.19 -9.05 -1.01
CA PHE A 60 1.66 -10.44 -0.87
C PHE A 60 0.58 -11.45 -1.28
N ILE A 61 -0.67 -11.24 -0.85
CA ILE A 61 -1.81 -12.06 -1.29
C ILE A 61 -1.97 -11.95 -2.82
N GLY A 62 -1.88 -10.73 -3.37
CA GLY A 62 -1.93 -10.50 -4.82
C GLY A 62 -0.82 -11.22 -5.59
N ILE A 63 0.40 -11.29 -5.05
CA ILE A 63 1.51 -12.08 -5.59
C ILE A 63 1.17 -13.57 -5.62
N ILE A 64 0.67 -14.13 -4.51
CA ILE A 64 0.30 -15.55 -4.43
C ILE A 64 -0.78 -15.88 -5.48
N LEU A 65 -1.81 -15.05 -5.59
CA LEU A 65 -2.88 -15.20 -6.60
C LEU A 65 -2.34 -15.09 -8.03
N SER A 66 -1.36 -14.22 -8.26
CA SER A 66 -0.70 -14.06 -9.55
C SER A 66 0.13 -15.29 -9.92
N ILE A 67 0.87 -15.88 -8.96
CA ILE A 67 1.63 -17.12 -9.15
C ILE A 67 0.69 -18.28 -9.54
N ILE A 68 -0.48 -18.39 -8.91
CA ILE A 68 -1.50 -19.37 -9.29
C ILE A 68 -1.99 -19.11 -10.73
N GLY A 69 -2.17 -17.84 -11.10
CA GLY A 69 -2.56 -17.43 -12.45
C GLY A 69 -1.52 -17.76 -13.52
N LEU A 70 -0.23 -17.71 -13.21
CA LEU A 70 0.87 -18.01 -14.14
C LEU A 70 0.91 -19.46 -14.61
N LYS A 71 0.34 -20.39 -13.83
CA LYS A 71 0.22 -21.81 -14.20
C LYS A 71 -0.87 -22.08 -15.24
N LYS A 72 -1.70 -21.09 -15.58
CA LYS A 72 -2.79 -21.23 -16.56
C LYS A 72 -2.30 -20.88 -17.98
N GLN A 73 -3.09 -21.26 -18.99
CA GLN A 73 -2.82 -20.92 -20.39
C GLN A 73 -3.11 -19.44 -20.68
N GLU A 74 -2.64 -18.96 -21.83
CA GLU A 74 -3.00 -17.64 -22.34
C GLU A 74 -4.53 -17.53 -22.53
N PRO A 75 -5.15 -16.34 -22.33
CA PRO A 75 -4.54 -15.04 -22.02
C PRO A 75 -4.33 -14.77 -20.52
N ILE A 76 -4.68 -15.73 -19.65
CA ILE A 76 -4.67 -15.54 -18.20
C ILE A 76 -3.24 -15.37 -17.67
N LYS A 77 -2.29 -16.08 -18.28
CA LYS A 77 -0.87 -16.00 -17.94
C LYS A 77 -0.30 -14.59 -18.11
N LYS A 78 -0.61 -13.91 -19.22
CA LYS A 78 -0.17 -12.52 -19.45
C LYS A 78 -0.69 -11.56 -18.38
N SER A 79 -2.00 -11.61 -18.10
CA SER A 79 -2.62 -10.78 -17.06
C SER A 79 -2.04 -11.06 -15.67
N ALA A 80 -1.79 -12.33 -15.33
CA ALA A 80 -1.17 -12.70 -14.07
C ALA A 80 0.28 -12.19 -13.96
N LYS A 81 1.04 -12.15 -15.05
CA LYS A 81 2.41 -11.61 -15.08
C LYS A 81 2.44 -10.10 -14.84
N GLU A 82 1.49 -9.37 -15.41
CA GLU A 82 1.32 -7.93 -15.18
C GLU A 82 0.92 -7.65 -13.74
N ALA A 83 -0.07 -8.39 -13.21
CA ALA A 83 -0.49 -8.29 -11.82
C ALA A 83 0.67 -8.60 -10.86
N LEU A 84 1.48 -9.63 -11.14
CA LEU A 84 2.65 -9.97 -10.35
C LEU A 84 3.66 -8.82 -10.28
N ARG A 85 4.00 -8.24 -11.43
CA ARG A 85 4.93 -7.09 -11.51
C ARG A 85 4.37 -5.89 -10.75
N PHE A 86 3.07 -5.65 -10.86
CA PHE A 86 2.44 -4.51 -10.22
C PHE A 86 2.41 -4.64 -8.69
N ASN A 87 1.96 -5.79 -8.16
CA ASN A 87 1.99 -6.06 -6.73
C ASN A 87 3.43 -6.03 -6.19
N GLY A 88 4.41 -6.56 -6.94
CA GLY A 88 5.82 -6.49 -6.56
C GLY A 88 6.36 -5.06 -6.45
N LYS A 89 6.03 -4.19 -7.41
CA LYS A 89 6.38 -2.76 -7.34
C LYS A 89 5.74 -2.06 -6.14
N MET A 90 4.49 -2.40 -5.82
CA MET A 90 3.81 -1.84 -4.65
C MET A 90 4.48 -2.23 -3.34
N ILE A 91 4.97 -3.47 -3.19
CA ILE A 91 5.74 -3.87 -2.01
C ILE A 91 7.02 -3.03 -1.88
N VAL A 92 7.79 -2.89 -2.96
CA VAL A 92 9.02 -2.08 -2.95
C VAL A 92 8.72 -0.62 -2.61
N PHE A 93 7.66 -0.06 -3.19
CA PHE A 93 7.21 1.29 -2.90
C PHE A 93 6.82 1.45 -1.42
N SER A 94 6.00 0.55 -0.88
CA SER A 94 5.58 0.59 0.52
C SER A 94 6.77 0.45 1.47
N PHE A 95 7.73 -0.42 1.16
CA PHE A 95 8.94 -0.61 1.96
C PHE A 95 9.84 0.64 1.93
N THR A 96 10.09 1.21 0.75
CA THR A 96 10.90 2.43 0.60
C THR A 96 10.26 3.60 1.33
N THR A 97 8.93 3.72 1.26
CA THR A 97 8.17 4.78 1.94
C THR A 97 8.22 4.59 3.46
N ALA A 98 8.08 3.35 3.95
CA ALA A 98 8.21 3.03 5.37
C ALA A 98 9.61 3.38 5.89
N MET A 99 10.67 3.05 5.14
CA MET A 99 12.04 3.42 5.48
C MET A 99 12.23 4.94 5.54
N LEU A 100 11.70 5.69 4.57
CA LEU A 100 11.75 7.15 4.58
C LEU A 100 11.03 7.72 5.82
N LEU A 101 9.84 7.21 6.13
CA LEU A 101 9.10 7.63 7.33
C LEU A 101 9.84 7.30 8.62
N LEU A 102 10.55 6.16 8.69
CA LEU A 102 11.33 5.78 9.86
C LEU A 102 12.48 6.76 10.06
N LEU A 103 13.17 7.12 8.96
CA LEU A 103 14.25 8.10 9.00
C LEU A 103 13.76 9.46 9.47
N ILE A 104 12.60 9.92 8.99
CA ILE A 104 12.00 11.20 9.43
C ILE A 104 11.62 11.14 10.92
N LEU A 105 11.10 10.01 11.42
CA LEU A 105 10.71 9.87 12.82
C LEU A 105 11.91 9.85 13.79
N MET A 106 13.06 9.37 13.34
CA MET A 106 14.29 9.26 14.14
C MET A 106 15.20 10.50 14.05
N ALA A 107 14.91 11.44 13.15
CA ALA A 107 15.69 12.67 12.94
C ALA A 107 15.15 13.81 13.80
#